data_AF-F1A0K1-F1
#
_entry.id   AF-F1A0K1-F1
#
_cell.length_a   1.000
_cell.length_b   1.000
_cell.length_c   1.000
_cell.angle_alpha   90.00
_cell.angle_beta   90.00
_cell.angle_gamma   90.00
#
_symmetry.space_group_name_H-M   'P 1'
#
loop_
_entity.id
_entity.type
_entity.pdbx_description
1 polymer ?
#
loop_
_entity_poly.entity_id
_entity_poly.type
_entity_poly.pdbx_seq_one_letter_code
_entity_poly.pdbx_strand_id
1 'polypeptide(L)'
;MSRYGNHGVVDNDIEYGNAHIALLQQFIKCRYIQGKVLTAMVNEINRIHHHKYTPIEYVNTINQYIADYSMKIRQIKNNESFDFAIVNLKSDELSKLASNYSNEAISFFRNIFNKILESKGGIKRSEAFELSRGLKINDPDLQLQSFIEDGWFRFSESRYLTFSNRALMDLEPLLRDLNECSLCHSKLLIVKDEFIKCPNNECDTLMHNYCARRWFESHKNICPNCKNRI
;
A
#
# COMPACT_ATOMS: atom_id res chain seq x y z
N MET A 1 3.51 -14.82 54.24
CA MET A 1 4.01 -13.77 53.32
C MET A 1 3.55 -14.09 51.90
N SER A 2 3.23 -13.04 51.13
CA SER A 2 2.73 -13.03 49.74
C SER A 2 1.28 -13.53 49.57
N ARG A 3 0.25 -12.69 49.40
CA ARG A 3 -0.07 -11.74 48.29
C ARG A 3 0.25 -12.36 46.92
N TYR A 4 -0.79 -12.69 46.16
CA TYR A 4 -1.15 -12.01 44.90
C TYR A 4 -2.56 -12.47 44.47
N GLY A 5 -3.42 -11.49 44.22
CA GLY A 5 -4.79 -11.66 43.76
C GLY A 5 -4.85 -12.10 42.31
N ASN A 6 -5.75 -13.04 42.04
CA ASN A 6 -6.06 -13.51 40.70
C ASN A 6 -6.94 -12.45 40.02
N HIS A 7 -6.35 -11.62 39.18
CA HIS A 7 -7.09 -10.75 38.28
C HIS A 7 -7.71 -11.62 37.17
N GLY A 8 -9.03 -11.69 37.14
CA GLY A 8 -9.78 -12.33 36.07
C GLY A 8 -9.48 -11.66 34.73
N VAL A 9 -8.95 -12.43 33.80
CA VAL A 9 -8.90 -12.10 32.38
C VAL A 9 -10.29 -12.39 31.84
N VAL A 10 -11.04 -11.34 31.52
CA VAL A 10 -12.28 -11.44 30.75
C VAL A 10 -11.89 -11.47 29.28
N ASP A 11 -11.82 -12.66 28.71
CA ASP A 11 -11.75 -12.84 27.26
C ASP A 11 -13.12 -12.46 26.68
N ASN A 12 -13.21 -11.26 26.11
CA ASN A 12 -14.35 -10.86 25.30
C ASN A 12 -14.05 -11.24 23.85
N ASP A 13 -14.29 -12.50 23.48
CA ASP A 13 -14.25 -12.90 22.07
C ASP A 13 -15.38 -12.19 21.31
N ILE A 14 -15.01 -11.20 20.49
CA ILE A 14 -15.95 -10.46 19.64
C ILE A 14 -16.44 -11.40 18.53
N GLU A 15 -17.71 -11.76 18.56
CA GLU A 15 -18.32 -12.67 17.59
C GLU A 15 -18.44 -12.01 16.20
N TYR A 16 -17.94 -12.70 15.17
CA TYR A 16 -18.07 -12.26 13.78
C TYR A 16 -19.52 -12.37 13.30
N GLY A 17 -20.01 -11.38 12.56
CA GLY A 17 -21.41 -11.33 12.17
C GLY A 17 -21.73 -10.26 11.14
N ASN A 18 -23.01 -9.98 10.94
CA ASN A 18 -23.50 -9.10 9.86
C ASN A 18 -22.87 -7.69 9.89
N ALA A 19 -22.57 -7.14 11.06
CA ALA A 19 -21.87 -5.87 11.22
C ALA A 19 -20.45 -5.91 10.61
N HIS A 20 -19.71 -7.00 10.86
CA HIS A 20 -18.38 -7.24 10.32
C HIS A 20 -18.42 -7.47 8.80
N ILE A 21 -19.44 -8.19 8.31
CA ILE A 21 -19.67 -8.43 6.88
C ILE A 21 -19.96 -7.11 6.16
N ALA A 22 -20.84 -6.26 6.70
CA ALA A 22 -21.18 -4.97 6.11
C ALA A 22 -19.95 -4.07 6.00
N LEU A 23 -19.10 -4.03 7.03
CA LEU A 23 -17.86 -3.28 6.99
C LEU A 23 -16.85 -3.87 5.99
N LEU A 24 -16.70 -5.20 5.95
CA LEU A 24 -15.85 -5.88 4.98
C LEU A 24 -16.31 -5.60 3.53
N GLN A 25 -17.61 -5.59 3.26
CA GLN A 25 -18.15 -5.22 1.95
C GLN A 25 -17.76 -3.80 1.55
N GLN A 26 -17.74 -2.85 2.50
CA GLN A 26 -17.24 -1.50 2.24
C GLN A 26 -15.75 -1.51 1.91
N PHE A 27 -14.93 -2.31 2.60
CA PHE A 27 -13.50 -2.44 2.25
C PHE A 27 -13.26 -3.11 0.90
N ILE A 28 -14.08 -4.09 0.52
CA ILE A 28 -14.01 -4.74 -0.80
C ILE A 28 -14.37 -3.73 -1.90
N LYS A 29 -15.41 -2.92 -1.69
CA LYS A 29 -15.85 -1.89 -2.63
C LYS A 29 -14.87 -0.71 -2.69
N CYS A 30 -14.51 -0.18 -1.54
CA CYS A 30 -13.62 0.94 -1.33
C CYS A 30 -12.34 0.38 -0.72
N ARG A 31 -11.44 -0.12 -1.58
CA ARG A 31 -10.15 -0.74 -1.22
C ARG A 31 -9.34 0.08 -0.21
N TYR A 32 -9.57 1.39 -0.17
CA TYR A 32 -8.97 2.37 0.72
C TYR A 32 -10.06 3.19 1.41
N ILE A 33 -9.98 3.33 2.73
CA ILE A 33 -10.90 4.11 3.56
C ILE A 33 -10.10 4.98 4.52
N GLN A 34 -10.35 6.29 4.52
CA GLN A 34 -9.73 7.22 5.46
C GLN A 34 -10.20 6.97 6.90
N GLY A 35 -9.34 7.18 7.90
CA GLY A 35 -9.68 6.91 9.30
C GLY A 35 -10.93 7.62 9.80
N LYS A 36 -11.10 8.90 9.44
CA LYS A 36 -12.27 9.71 9.81
C LYS A 36 -13.55 9.10 9.23
N VAL A 37 -13.49 8.67 7.97
CA VAL A 37 -14.60 8.03 7.27
C VAL A 37 -14.91 6.66 7.88
N LEU A 38 -13.88 5.86 8.16
CA LEU A 38 -14.04 4.56 8.81
C LEU A 38 -14.70 4.70 10.17
N THR A 39 -14.29 5.70 10.96
CA THR A 39 -14.87 5.97 12.28
C THR A 39 -16.35 6.32 12.15
N ALA A 40 -16.71 7.16 11.18
CA ALA A 40 -18.10 7.49 10.91
C ALA A 40 -18.93 6.25 10.49
N MET A 41 -18.39 5.40 9.62
CA MET A 41 -19.02 4.15 9.20
C MET A 41 -19.23 3.20 10.39
N VAL A 42 -18.22 3.02 11.22
CA VAL A 42 -18.27 2.15 12.41
C VAL A 42 -19.29 2.65 13.41
N ASN A 43 -19.40 3.97 13.63
CA ASN A 43 -20.42 4.55 14.50
C ASN A 43 -21.84 4.24 13.99
N GLU A 44 -22.05 4.32 12.68
CA GLU A 44 -23.34 4.00 12.06
C GLU A 44 -23.66 2.51 12.16
N ILE A 45 -22.69 1.63 11.88
CA ILE A 45 -22.85 0.18 12.00
C ILE A 45 -23.15 -0.21 13.45
N ASN A 46 -22.43 0.37 14.41
CA ASN A 46 -22.68 0.14 15.84
C ASN A 46 -24.08 0.58 16.26
N ARG A 47 -24.58 1.69 15.70
CA ARG A 47 -25.96 2.15 15.95
C ARG A 47 -27.00 1.15 15.47
N ILE A 48 -26.81 0.61 14.25
CA ILE A 48 -27.75 -0.35 13.63
C ILE A 48 -27.71 -1.72 14.33
N HIS A 49 -26.52 -2.20 14.70
CA HIS A 49 -26.31 -3.54 15.26
C HIS A 49 -26.23 -3.56 16.79
N HIS A 50 -26.41 -2.42 17.46
CA HIS A 50 -26.34 -2.27 18.93
C HIS A 50 -25.00 -2.74 19.54
N HIS A 51 -23.90 -2.50 18.82
CA HIS A 51 -22.54 -2.82 19.25
C HIS A 51 -21.81 -1.60 19.83
N LYS A 52 -20.67 -1.84 20.49
CA LYS A 52 -19.77 -0.79 20.98
C LYS A 52 -18.31 -1.05 20.59
N TYR A 53 -18.10 -1.65 19.42
CA TYR A 53 -16.76 -1.98 18.95
C TYR A 53 -16.08 -0.77 18.32
N THR A 54 -14.79 -0.65 18.55
CA THR A 54 -13.90 0.31 17.90
C THR A 54 -13.58 -0.12 16.46
N PRO A 55 -13.13 0.81 15.59
CA PRO A 55 -12.66 0.44 14.25
C PRO A 55 -11.56 -0.63 14.26
N ILE A 56 -10.68 -0.60 15.26
CA ILE A 56 -9.57 -1.56 15.39
C ILE A 56 -10.10 -2.94 15.77
N GLU A 57 -11.05 -3.03 16.70
CA GLU A 57 -11.70 -4.29 17.07
C GLU A 57 -12.40 -4.92 15.86
N TYR A 58 -13.20 -4.16 15.11
CA TYR A 58 -13.79 -4.64 13.86
C TYR A 58 -12.74 -5.15 12.87
N VAL A 59 -11.67 -4.38 12.64
CA VAL A 59 -10.60 -4.74 11.71
C VAL A 59 -9.87 -6.02 12.17
N ASN A 60 -9.62 -6.17 13.47
CA ASN A 60 -8.97 -7.35 14.02
C ASN A 60 -9.84 -8.59 13.86
N THR A 61 -11.12 -8.50 14.23
CA THR A 61 -12.07 -9.62 14.07
C THR A 61 -12.22 -9.95 12.58
N ILE A 62 -12.39 -8.97 11.69
CA ILE A 62 -12.46 -9.23 10.24
C ILE A 62 -11.19 -9.95 9.76
N ASN A 63 -10.00 -9.46 10.17
CA ASN A 63 -8.72 -10.03 9.79
C ASN A 63 -8.55 -11.50 10.20
N GLN A 64 -9.11 -11.92 11.33
CA GLN A 64 -9.10 -13.34 11.73
C GLN A 64 -9.83 -14.22 10.71
N TYR A 65 -10.90 -13.71 10.09
CA TYR A 65 -11.74 -14.48 9.14
C TYR A 65 -11.30 -14.33 7.68
N ILE A 66 -10.68 -13.22 7.31
CA ILE A 66 -10.18 -13.01 5.93
C ILE A 66 -8.73 -13.48 5.72
N ALA A 67 -8.02 -13.85 6.80
CA ALA A 67 -6.65 -14.34 6.73
C ALA A 67 -6.52 -15.62 5.88
N ASP A 68 -7.48 -16.55 5.97
CA ASP A 68 -7.50 -17.79 5.18
C ASP A 68 -7.61 -17.53 3.68
N TYR A 69 -8.27 -16.42 3.31
CA TYR A 69 -8.34 -15.94 1.93
C TYR A 69 -7.10 -15.16 1.51
N SER A 70 -6.08 -15.15 2.37
CA SER A 70 -4.86 -14.38 2.18
C SER A 70 -5.19 -12.91 1.92
N MET A 71 -6.11 -12.34 2.68
CA MET A 71 -6.39 -10.92 2.66
C MET A 71 -6.24 -10.37 4.06
N LYS A 72 -5.88 -9.09 4.18
CA LYS A 72 -5.80 -8.41 5.46
C LYS A 72 -6.12 -6.93 5.30
N ILE A 73 -6.91 -6.37 6.18
CA ILE A 73 -7.04 -4.92 6.32
C ILE A 73 -5.85 -4.42 7.13
N ARG A 74 -5.03 -3.57 6.51
CA ARG A 74 -3.88 -2.91 7.13
C ARG A 74 -4.19 -1.47 7.45
N GLN A 75 -3.67 -1.02 8.58
CA GLN A 75 -3.65 0.38 8.96
C GLN A 75 -2.44 1.06 8.32
N ILE A 76 -2.67 2.20 7.68
CA ILE A 76 -1.69 3.06 7.01
C ILE A 76 -1.62 4.35 7.81
N LYS A 77 -0.42 4.72 8.27
CA LYS A 77 -0.22 5.94 9.06
C LYS A 77 -0.01 7.13 8.12
N ASN A 78 -0.93 8.10 8.13
CA ASN A 78 -0.82 9.38 7.44
C ASN A 78 -0.45 10.53 8.42
N ASN A 79 -0.13 11.71 7.89
CA ASN A 79 0.37 12.89 8.62
C ASN A 79 -0.53 13.35 9.77
N GLU A 80 -1.82 13.00 9.76
CA GLU A 80 -2.78 13.41 10.79
C GLU A 80 -3.86 12.35 11.09
N SER A 81 -3.88 11.23 10.36
CA SER A 81 -4.88 10.16 10.51
C SER A 81 -4.28 8.79 10.31
N PHE A 82 -5.01 7.77 10.76
CA PHE A 82 -4.76 6.39 10.38
C PHE A 82 -5.79 5.98 9.34
N ASP A 83 -5.34 5.68 8.14
CA ASP A 83 -6.20 5.21 7.06
C ASP A 83 -6.11 3.69 6.97
N PHE A 84 -7.04 3.05 6.29
CA PHE A 84 -7.15 1.60 6.26
C PHE A 84 -7.35 1.11 4.84
N ALA A 85 -6.64 0.05 4.46
CA ALA A 85 -6.78 -0.58 3.15
C ALA A 85 -6.78 -2.10 3.27
N ILE A 86 -7.61 -2.76 2.46
CA ILE A 86 -7.56 -4.22 2.31
C ILE A 86 -6.44 -4.57 1.33
N VAL A 87 -5.53 -5.42 1.76
CA VAL A 87 -4.40 -5.92 0.97
C VAL A 87 -4.52 -7.41 0.76
N ASN A 88 -4.05 -7.89 -0.39
CA ASN A 88 -3.89 -9.31 -0.66
C ASN A 88 -2.50 -9.75 -0.17
N LEU A 89 -2.46 -10.85 0.58
CA LEU A 89 -1.27 -11.48 1.14
C LEU A 89 -0.68 -12.54 0.20
N LYS A 90 -1.41 -13.03 -0.82
CA LYS A 90 -0.79 -13.92 -1.83
C LYS A 90 0.04 -13.09 -2.80
N SER A 91 1.20 -13.62 -3.14
CA SER A 91 2.03 -13.19 -4.28
C SER A 91 1.37 -13.41 -5.65
N ASP A 92 0.15 -13.96 -5.68
CA ASP A 92 -0.55 -14.42 -6.88
C ASP A 92 -1.47 -13.34 -7.52
N GLU A 93 -1.29 -12.07 -7.14
CA GLU A 93 -1.93 -10.93 -7.84
C GLU A 93 -1.57 -10.89 -9.33
N LEU A 94 -0.38 -11.38 -9.72
CA LEU A 94 -0.04 -11.59 -11.13
C LEU A 94 -0.99 -12.59 -11.81
N SER A 95 -1.56 -13.56 -11.10
CA SER A 95 -2.56 -14.49 -11.64
C SER A 95 -3.94 -13.83 -11.79
N LYS A 96 -4.25 -12.77 -11.03
CA LYS A 96 -5.44 -11.93 -11.26
C LYS A 96 -5.29 -11.01 -12.49
N LEU A 97 -4.07 -10.54 -12.78
CA LEU A 97 -3.76 -9.94 -14.08
C LEU A 97 -4.02 -10.96 -15.19
N ALA A 98 -3.66 -12.23 -14.96
CA ALA A 98 -3.80 -13.28 -15.96
C ALA A 98 -5.24 -13.62 -16.35
N SER A 99 -6.23 -13.35 -15.49
CA SER A 99 -7.64 -13.53 -15.83
C SER A 99 -8.25 -12.38 -16.66
N ASN A 100 -7.63 -11.20 -16.67
CA ASN A 100 -8.19 -9.98 -17.29
C ASN A 100 -7.43 -9.48 -18.53
N TYR A 101 -6.23 -10.01 -18.78
CA TYR A 101 -5.37 -9.59 -19.89
C TYR A 101 -4.98 -10.79 -20.77
N SER A 102 -4.68 -10.52 -22.05
CA SER A 102 -4.11 -11.55 -22.93
C SER A 102 -2.70 -11.95 -22.47
N ASN A 103 -2.22 -13.11 -22.92
CA ASN A 103 -0.87 -13.59 -22.62
C ASN A 103 0.22 -12.59 -23.04
N GLU A 104 0.02 -11.92 -24.17
CA GLU A 104 0.91 -10.88 -24.68
C GLU A 104 0.89 -9.65 -23.77
N ALA A 105 -0.29 -9.21 -23.33
CA ALA A 105 -0.44 -8.08 -22.42
C ALA A 105 0.18 -8.39 -21.04
N ILE A 106 0.01 -9.61 -20.51
CA ILE A 106 0.68 -10.04 -19.27
C ILE A 106 2.20 -10.03 -19.44
N SER A 107 2.70 -10.49 -20.59
CA SER A 107 4.14 -10.47 -20.88
C SER A 107 4.66 -9.03 -20.93
N PHE A 108 3.90 -8.11 -21.54
CA PHE A 108 4.24 -6.70 -21.58
C PHE A 108 4.23 -6.06 -20.18
N PHE A 109 3.22 -6.36 -19.38
CA PHE A 109 3.14 -5.95 -17.99
C PHE A 109 4.37 -6.41 -17.21
N ARG A 110 4.75 -7.69 -17.34
CA ARG A 110 5.93 -8.26 -16.65
C ARG A 110 7.22 -7.58 -17.07
N ASN A 111 7.37 -7.29 -18.37
CA ASN A 111 8.54 -6.57 -18.87
C ASN A 111 8.65 -5.18 -18.21
N ILE A 112 7.55 -4.40 -18.17
CA ILE A 112 7.51 -3.09 -17.51
C ILE A 112 7.78 -3.23 -16.01
N PHE A 113 7.09 -4.16 -15.35
CA PHE A 113 7.21 -4.42 -13.91
C PHE A 113 8.67 -4.71 -13.52
N ASN A 114 9.32 -5.64 -14.22
CA ASN A 114 10.71 -5.99 -13.98
C ASN A 114 11.64 -4.80 -14.25
N LYS A 115 11.39 -4.02 -15.31
CA LYS A 115 12.22 -2.85 -15.63
C LYS A 115 12.14 -1.76 -14.56
N ILE A 116 10.95 -1.53 -13.99
CA ILE A 116 10.74 -0.59 -12.89
C ILE A 116 11.40 -1.10 -11.59
N LEU A 117 11.35 -2.43 -11.34
CA LEU A 117 12.07 -3.04 -10.22
C LEU A 117 13.59 -2.89 -10.35
N GLU A 118 14.15 -3.16 -11.53
CA GLU A 118 15.58 -2.98 -11.82
C GLU A 118 16.03 -1.53 -11.57
N SER A 119 15.24 -0.55 -12.02
CA SER A 119 15.55 0.86 -11.82
C SER A 119 15.25 1.36 -10.40
N LYS A 120 14.54 0.55 -9.58
CA LYS A 120 14.02 0.89 -8.25
C LYS A 120 13.23 2.20 -8.21
N GLY A 121 12.63 2.61 -9.33
CA GLY A 121 12.13 3.96 -9.52
C GLY A 121 11.06 4.02 -10.60
N GLY A 122 11.41 4.61 -11.73
CA GLY A 122 10.52 4.68 -12.89
C GLY A 122 11.30 4.64 -14.19
N ILE A 123 10.59 4.43 -15.29
CA ILE A 123 11.15 4.34 -16.64
C ILE A 123 10.49 5.38 -17.55
N LYS A 124 11.15 5.79 -18.63
CA LYS A 124 10.51 6.69 -19.60
C LYS A 124 9.45 5.95 -20.42
N ARG A 125 8.47 6.68 -20.95
CA ARG A 125 7.46 6.12 -21.86
C ARG A 125 8.10 5.43 -23.08
N SER A 126 9.19 5.98 -23.62
CA SER A 126 9.93 5.36 -24.72
C SER A 126 10.50 4.00 -24.34
N GLU A 127 11.05 3.86 -23.14
CA GLU A 127 11.57 2.57 -22.65
C GLU A 127 10.43 1.57 -22.47
N ALA A 128 9.28 2.01 -21.96
CA ALA A 128 8.09 1.16 -21.87
C ALA A 128 7.65 0.68 -23.27
N PHE A 129 7.64 1.56 -24.29
CA PHE A 129 7.31 1.16 -25.66
C PHE A 129 8.29 0.13 -26.22
N GLU A 130 9.59 0.28 -25.97
CA GLU A 130 10.58 -0.72 -26.42
C GLU A 130 10.33 -2.11 -25.82
N LEU A 131 9.78 -2.19 -24.61
CA LEU A 131 9.45 -3.46 -23.93
C LEU A 131 8.25 -4.19 -24.55
N SER A 132 7.47 -3.56 -25.42
CA SER A 132 6.42 -4.23 -26.19
C SER A 132 6.94 -4.86 -27.50
N ARG A 133 8.16 -4.53 -27.93
CA ARG A 133 8.72 -5.06 -29.18
C ARG A 133 8.86 -6.58 -29.09
N GLY A 134 8.41 -7.27 -30.14
CA GLY A 134 8.39 -8.74 -30.20
C GLY A 134 7.16 -9.39 -29.58
N LEU A 135 6.26 -8.61 -28.95
CA LEU A 135 4.95 -9.08 -28.51
C LEU A 135 3.90 -8.79 -29.57
N LYS A 136 2.89 -9.66 -29.69
CA LYS A 136 1.76 -9.47 -30.63
C LYS A 136 0.70 -8.55 -30.02
N ILE A 137 1.10 -7.30 -29.76
CA ILE A 137 0.22 -6.26 -29.21
C ILE A 137 -0.06 -5.25 -30.33
N ASN A 138 -1.34 -5.06 -30.66
CA ASN A 138 -1.76 -4.19 -31.76
C ASN A 138 -1.45 -2.72 -31.48
N ASP A 139 -1.71 -2.26 -30.25
CA ASP A 139 -1.45 -0.90 -29.81
C ASP A 139 -0.85 -0.91 -28.39
N PRO A 140 0.48 -0.83 -28.28
CA PRO A 140 1.17 -0.81 -27.00
C PRO A 140 0.81 0.38 -26.11
N ASP A 141 0.49 1.53 -26.70
CA ASP A 141 0.13 2.74 -25.94
C ASP A 141 -1.26 2.60 -25.33
N LEU A 142 -2.24 2.07 -26.09
CA LEU A 142 -3.56 1.74 -25.54
C LEU A 142 -3.46 0.65 -24.47
N GLN A 143 -2.64 -0.38 -24.68
CA GLN A 143 -2.46 -1.42 -23.68
C GLN A 143 -1.83 -0.89 -22.38
N LEU A 144 -0.83 0.00 -22.50
CA LEU A 144 -0.23 0.69 -21.36
C LEU A 144 -1.25 1.58 -20.64
N GLN A 145 -2.09 2.29 -21.40
CA GLN A 145 -3.15 3.12 -20.85
C GLN A 145 -4.15 2.28 -20.04
N SER A 146 -4.54 1.11 -20.51
CA SER A 146 -5.39 0.19 -19.74
C SER A 146 -4.74 -0.21 -18.40
N PHE A 147 -3.44 -0.51 -18.38
CA PHE A 147 -2.76 -0.80 -17.11
C PHE A 147 -2.73 0.38 -16.14
N ILE A 148 -2.68 1.61 -16.65
CA ILE A 148 -2.74 2.83 -15.84
C ILE A 148 -4.15 3.05 -15.29
N GLU A 149 -5.17 2.87 -16.12
CA GLU A 149 -6.59 3.00 -15.73
C GLU A 149 -6.99 1.94 -14.69
N ASP A 150 -6.48 0.73 -14.85
CA ASP A 150 -6.63 -0.35 -13.87
C ASP A 150 -5.77 -0.11 -12.62
N GLY A 151 -5.00 0.97 -12.57
CA GLY A 151 -4.30 1.42 -11.38
C GLY A 151 -3.08 0.57 -11.05
N TRP A 152 -2.40 -0.03 -12.04
CA TRP A 152 -1.13 -0.70 -11.82
C TRP A 152 0.07 0.23 -11.92
N PHE A 153 0.04 1.10 -12.93
CA PHE A 153 1.07 2.09 -13.15
C PHE A 153 0.51 3.51 -13.09
N ARG A 154 1.40 4.48 -12.96
CA ARG A 154 1.11 5.90 -13.10
C ARG A 154 2.28 6.60 -13.78
N PHE A 155 2.03 7.77 -14.33
CA PHE A 155 3.12 8.72 -14.63
C PHE A 155 3.36 9.62 -13.42
N SER A 156 4.63 9.83 -13.09
CA SER A 156 5.05 10.87 -12.15
C SER A 156 4.93 12.25 -12.76
N GLU A 157 5.04 13.28 -11.92
CA GLU A 157 5.11 14.68 -12.37
C GLU A 157 6.25 14.89 -13.38
N SER A 158 7.39 14.22 -13.17
CA SER A 158 8.56 14.25 -14.06
C SER A 158 8.43 13.29 -15.26
N ARG A 159 7.23 12.78 -15.54
CA ARG A 159 6.84 11.91 -16.67
C ARG A 159 7.54 10.56 -16.75
N TYR A 160 7.94 10.01 -15.60
CA TYR A 160 8.38 8.61 -15.52
C TYR A 160 7.19 7.70 -15.25
N LEU A 161 7.09 6.60 -15.96
CA LEU A 161 6.17 5.51 -15.66
C LEU A 161 6.70 4.77 -14.43
N THR A 162 5.87 4.63 -13.41
CA THR A 162 6.22 3.97 -12.13
C THR A 162 5.01 3.23 -11.58
N PHE A 163 5.17 2.45 -10.51
CA PHE A 163 4.06 1.77 -9.85
C PHE A 163 3.08 2.77 -9.25
N SER A 164 1.79 2.49 -9.31
CA SER A 164 0.79 3.24 -8.55
C SER A 164 0.85 2.88 -7.06
N ASN A 165 0.17 3.65 -6.20
CA ASN A 165 0.00 3.28 -4.79
C ASN A 165 -0.77 1.97 -4.62
N ARG A 166 -1.74 1.69 -5.49
CA ARG A 166 -2.46 0.42 -5.50
C ARG A 166 -1.50 -0.73 -5.78
N ALA A 167 -0.66 -0.62 -6.81
CA ALA A 167 0.31 -1.66 -7.13
C ALA A 167 1.35 -1.86 -6.02
N LEU A 168 1.80 -0.79 -5.36
CA LEU A 168 2.70 -0.91 -4.20
C LEU A 168 2.08 -1.70 -3.04
N MET A 169 0.76 -1.60 -2.83
CA MET A 169 0.04 -2.34 -1.80
C MET A 169 -0.30 -3.76 -2.23
N ASP A 170 -0.88 -3.91 -3.42
CA ASP A 170 -1.36 -5.18 -3.94
C ASP A 170 -0.18 -6.12 -4.27
N LEU A 171 0.92 -5.59 -4.82
CA LEU A 171 2.09 -6.36 -5.24
C LEU A 171 3.24 -6.33 -4.23
N GLU A 172 3.05 -5.82 -3.01
CA GLU A 172 4.09 -5.72 -1.96
C GLU A 172 4.97 -6.99 -1.83
N PRO A 173 4.42 -8.23 -1.86
CA PRO A 173 5.24 -9.45 -1.76
C PRO A 173 6.24 -9.64 -2.92
N LEU A 174 5.96 -9.04 -4.09
CA LEU A 174 6.79 -9.11 -5.29
C LEU A 174 7.80 -7.95 -5.36
N LEU A 175 7.66 -6.94 -4.49
CA LEU A 175 8.45 -5.72 -4.49
C LEU A 175 9.55 -5.71 -3.42
N ARG A 176 10.06 -6.89 -3.06
CA ARG A 176 11.04 -7.06 -1.96
C ARG A 176 12.33 -6.28 -2.19
N ASP A 177 12.76 -6.14 -3.44
CA ASP A 177 14.03 -5.50 -3.81
C ASP A 177 13.96 -3.96 -3.88
N LEU A 178 12.76 -3.38 -3.68
CA LEU A 178 12.58 -1.94 -3.57
C LEU A 178 13.10 -1.41 -2.24
N ASN A 179 13.55 -0.15 -2.28
CA ASN A 179 13.99 0.57 -1.09
C ASN A 179 12.82 0.78 -0.12
N GLU A 180 13.15 1.08 1.13
CA GLU A 180 12.17 1.40 2.17
C GLU A 180 12.40 2.81 2.70
N CYS A 181 11.31 3.49 3.01
CA CYS A 181 11.37 4.79 3.65
C CYS A 181 11.84 4.63 5.10
N SER A 182 12.85 5.38 5.52
CA SER A 182 13.42 5.30 6.86
C SER A 182 12.48 5.76 7.99
N LEU A 183 11.31 6.33 7.65
CA LEU A 183 10.34 6.87 8.62
C LEU A 183 9.07 6.02 8.73
N CYS A 184 8.51 5.54 7.61
CA CYS A 184 7.28 4.75 7.62
C CYS A 184 7.51 3.27 7.33
N HIS A 185 8.73 2.88 6.94
CA HIS A 185 9.14 1.53 6.55
C HIS A 185 8.36 0.93 5.37
N SER A 186 7.54 1.72 4.69
CA SER A 186 6.88 1.33 3.45
C SER A 186 7.83 1.43 2.25
N LYS A 187 7.53 0.67 1.19
CA LYS A 187 8.30 0.68 -0.08
C LYS A 187 8.41 2.10 -0.67
N LEU A 188 9.58 2.41 -1.20
CA LEU A 188 9.98 3.70 -1.72
C LEU A 188 10.61 3.56 -3.11
N LEU A 189 10.04 4.30 -4.06
CA LEU A 189 10.52 4.38 -5.43
C LEU A 189 11.40 5.62 -5.60
N ILE A 190 12.56 5.44 -6.23
CA ILE A 190 13.50 6.51 -6.57
C ILE A 190 13.06 7.14 -7.90
N VAL A 191 11.96 7.89 -7.83
CA VAL A 191 11.43 8.65 -8.97
C VAL A 191 11.81 10.10 -8.81
N LYS A 192 12.34 10.71 -9.89
CA LYS A 192 12.77 12.12 -9.86
C LYS A 192 11.68 13.00 -9.24
N ASP A 193 12.09 13.83 -8.28
CA ASP A 193 11.26 14.81 -7.55
C ASP A 193 10.20 14.21 -6.60
N GLU A 194 10.10 12.89 -6.44
CA GLU A 194 9.10 12.22 -5.56
C GLU A 194 9.68 11.62 -4.27
N PHE A 195 10.99 11.78 -4.02
CA PHE A 195 11.67 11.31 -2.80
C PHE A 195 12.74 12.30 -2.34
N ILE A 196 13.13 12.17 -1.07
CA ILE A 196 14.25 12.89 -0.46
C ILE A 196 15.32 11.86 -0.06
N LYS A 197 16.55 12.09 -0.52
CA LYS A 197 17.75 11.41 -0.07
C LYS A 197 18.57 12.34 0.82
N CYS A 198 19.18 11.79 1.87
CA CYS A 198 20.14 12.54 2.67
C CYS A 198 21.32 13.02 1.79
N PRO A 199 21.78 14.29 1.90
CA PRO A 199 22.92 14.80 1.14
C PRO A 199 24.26 14.24 1.65
N ASN A 200 24.28 13.61 2.83
CA ASN A 200 25.47 12.93 3.32
C ASN A 200 25.67 11.61 2.56
N ASN A 201 26.79 11.47 1.86
CA ASN A 201 27.11 10.27 1.07
C ASN A 201 27.33 9.01 1.92
N GLU A 202 27.63 9.16 3.21
CA GLU A 202 27.74 8.04 4.16
C GLU A 202 26.37 7.65 4.75
N CYS A 203 25.28 8.26 4.27
CA CYS A 203 23.93 8.06 4.78
C CYS A 203 22.97 7.68 3.65
N ASP A 204 22.53 6.41 3.64
CA ASP A 204 21.56 5.89 2.68
C ASP A 204 20.09 6.15 3.09
N THR A 205 19.85 7.18 3.89
CA THR A 205 18.48 7.53 4.29
C THR A 205 17.68 8.01 3.09
N LEU A 206 16.58 7.32 2.85
CA LEU A 206 15.57 7.64 1.83
C LEU A 206 14.24 7.87 2.52
N MET A 207 13.54 8.92 2.10
CA MET A 207 12.25 9.30 2.67
C MET A 207 11.29 9.71 1.56
N HIS A 208 10.01 9.34 1.70
CA HIS A 208 8.96 9.93 0.86
C HIS A 208 8.85 11.43 1.15
N ASN A 209 8.51 12.24 0.15
CA ASN A 209 8.32 13.68 0.32
C ASN A 209 7.39 14.03 1.48
N TYR A 210 6.28 13.29 1.59
CA TYR A 210 5.29 13.44 2.65
C TYR A 210 5.86 13.17 4.05
N CYS A 211 6.61 12.08 4.21
CA CYS A 211 7.23 11.69 5.47
C CYS A 211 8.30 12.70 5.89
N ALA A 212 9.16 13.10 4.94
CA ALA A 212 10.20 14.09 5.17
C ALA A 212 9.61 15.44 5.57
N ARG A 213 8.58 15.93 4.88
CA ARG A 213 7.90 17.20 5.23
C ARG A 213 7.43 17.21 6.68
N ARG A 214 6.71 16.16 7.09
CA ARG A 214 6.20 16.01 8.47
C ARG A 214 7.34 15.92 9.49
N TRP A 215 8.41 15.19 9.16
CA TRP A 215 9.56 15.04 10.06
C TRP A 215 10.27 16.39 10.27
N PHE A 216 10.50 17.12 9.19
CA PHE A 216 11.24 18.38 9.19
C PHE A 216 10.51 19.54 9.86
N GLU A 217 9.17 19.53 9.87
CA GLU A 217 8.36 20.46 10.66
C GLU A 217 8.75 20.45 12.16
N SER A 218 9.11 19.28 12.70
CA SER A 218 9.49 19.13 14.12
C SER A 218 11.00 19.08 14.37
N HIS A 219 11.80 18.73 13.35
CA HIS A 219 13.23 18.42 13.51
C HIS A 219 14.16 19.36 12.73
N LYS A 220 13.69 20.52 12.26
CA LYS A 220 14.51 21.58 11.63
C LYS A 220 15.44 21.06 10.51
N ASN A 221 14.90 20.22 9.64
CA ASN A 221 15.63 19.56 8.54
C ASN A 221 16.79 18.64 8.98
N ILE A 222 16.74 18.06 10.18
CA ILE A 222 17.75 17.10 10.63
C ILE A 222 17.41 15.69 10.11
N CYS A 223 18.39 15.00 9.53
CA CYS A 223 18.26 13.61 9.09
C CYS A 223 17.96 12.68 10.29
N PRO A 224 16.97 11.77 10.21
CA PRO A 224 16.65 10.85 11.29
C PRO A 224 17.80 9.88 11.63
N ASN A 225 18.68 9.58 10.67
CA ASN A 225 19.74 8.61 10.83
C ASN A 225 21.08 9.25 11.23
N CYS A 226 21.68 10.06 10.35
CA CYS A 226 23.02 10.62 10.56
C CYS A 226 23.02 11.94 11.34
N LYS A 227 21.85 12.49 11.69
CA LYS A 227 21.69 13.78 12.40
C LYS A 227 22.28 15.01 11.70
N ASN A 228 22.72 14.88 10.45
CA ASN A 228 23.14 16.01 9.62
C ASN A 228 21.94 16.76 9.06
N ARG A 229 22.13 18.04 8.75
CA ARG A 229 21.11 18.89 8.13
C ARG A 229 20.91 18.51 6.65
N ILE A 230 19.65 18.45 6.23
CA ILE A 230 19.15 18.21 4.87
C ILE A 230 18.72 19.54 4.24
#